data_AF-A0A947EW90-F1
#
_entry.id   AF-A0A947EW90-F1
#
_cell.length_a   1.000
_cell.length_b   1.000
_cell.length_c   1.000
_cell.angle_alpha   90.00
_cell.angle_beta   90.00
_cell.angle_gamma   90.00
#
_symmetry.space_group_name_H-M   'P 1'
#
loop_
_entity.id
_entity.type
_entity.pdbx_description
1 polymer ?
#
loop_
_entity_poly.entity_id
_entity_poly.type
_entity_poly.pdbx_seq_one_letter_code
_entity_poly.pdbx_strand_id
1 'polypeptide(L)'
;MILKLWGIWIVLFSVISCSGSKIKENSLMVPGGQTDCVQRILARDSILGEVRNHATETTSVSKTVLDYTRELNLLDYSNCPEEFKKAFHKHINAWLNIRSVSDKYPHLRGEMHDVFNEIEKTSDSVRFKQLVGKIWETWARVEKAAN
;
A
#
# COMPACT_ATOMS: atom_id res chain seq x y z
N MET A 1 34.13 37.45 -23.21
CA MET A 1 35.35 37.47 -24.07
C MET A 1 36.23 36.33 -23.55
N ILE A 2 36.09 35.10 -24.01
CA ILE A 2 36.64 34.54 -25.25
C ILE A 2 35.55 33.80 -26.05
N LEU A 3 35.81 33.73 -27.34
CA LEU A 3 34.94 33.45 -28.47
C LEU A 3 35.40 32.11 -29.07
N LYS A 4 34.52 31.46 -29.85
CA LYS A 4 34.79 30.43 -30.90
C LYS A 4 34.83 28.96 -30.44
N LEU A 5 34.35 27.96 -31.18
CA LEU A 5 33.63 27.84 -32.46
C LEU A 5 33.17 26.36 -32.54
N TRP A 6 31.94 26.13 -33.00
CA TRP A 6 31.53 25.18 -34.06
C TRP A 6 31.95 23.71 -33.99
N GLY A 7 30.93 22.84 -34.04
CA GLY A 7 31.10 21.43 -34.37
C GLY A 7 29.75 20.79 -34.66
N ILE A 8 29.14 21.15 -35.79
CA ILE A 8 28.05 20.37 -36.40
C ILE A 8 28.65 19.01 -36.80
N TRP A 9 28.08 17.92 -36.29
CA TRP A 9 28.17 16.61 -36.94
C TRP A 9 26.77 16.10 -37.25
N ILE A 10 26.62 15.85 -38.54
CA ILE A 10 25.46 15.35 -39.27
C ILE A 10 25.49 13.82 -39.21
N VAL A 11 24.32 13.24 -38.93
CA VAL A 11 23.78 11.96 -39.44
C VAL A 11 24.43 10.66 -38.95
N LEU A 12 23.59 9.81 -38.34
CA LEU A 12 23.29 8.48 -38.91
C LEU A 12 22.03 7.90 -38.26
N PHE A 13 20.99 7.77 -39.09
CA PHE A 13 19.86 6.87 -38.90
C PHE A 13 20.39 5.44 -38.73
N SER A 14 20.16 4.85 -37.57
CA SER A 14 20.18 3.40 -37.40
C SER A 14 18.84 2.99 -36.79
N VAL A 15 17.91 2.71 -37.71
CA VAL A 15 16.76 1.85 -37.49
C VAL A 15 17.28 0.50 -37.01
N ILE A 16 17.37 0.31 -35.69
CA ILE A 16 17.53 -1.02 -35.11
C ILE A 16 16.13 -1.61 -35.01
N SER A 17 15.87 -2.52 -35.94
CA SER A 17 14.79 -3.49 -35.98
C SER A 17 14.10 -3.75 -34.65
N CYS A 18 12.78 -3.59 -34.64
CA CYS A 18 11.91 -4.36 -33.78
C CYS A 18 12.16 -5.86 -34.05
N SER A 19 13.02 -6.48 -33.25
CA SER A 19 13.03 -7.92 -33.09
C SER A 19 11.75 -8.30 -32.34
N GLY A 20 10.68 -8.54 -33.11
CA GLY A 20 9.44 -9.14 -32.64
C GLY A 20 9.71 -10.58 -32.22
N SER A 21 10.25 -10.74 -31.02
CA SER A 21 10.23 -12.00 -30.30
C SER A 21 8.76 -12.25 -29.94
N LYS A 22 8.10 -13.13 -30.72
CA LYS A 22 6.84 -13.73 -30.32
C LYS A 22 7.11 -14.48 -29.00
N ILE A 23 6.79 -13.83 -27.88
CA ILE A 23 6.68 -14.51 -26.60
C ILE A 23 5.58 -15.55 -26.82
N LYS A 24 5.97 -16.83 -26.86
CA LYS A 24 5.03 -17.93 -26.75
C LYS A 24 4.45 -17.84 -25.36
N GLU A 25 3.26 -17.26 -25.28
CA GLU A 25 2.40 -17.30 -24.12
C GLU A 25 1.89 -18.74 -23.97
N ASN A 26 2.75 -19.61 -23.42
CA ASN A 26 2.28 -20.80 -22.73
C ASN A 26 1.85 -20.34 -21.33
N SER A 27 0.73 -19.62 -21.26
CA SER A 27 -0.03 -19.53 -20.02
C SER A 27 -0.68 -20.89 -19.81
N LEU A 28 0.10 -21.83 -19.26
CA LEU A 28 -0.47 -22.96 -18.56
C LEU A 28 -1.27 -22.35 -17.42
N MET A 29 -2.60 -22.37 -17.55
CA MET A 29 -3.52 -22.17 -16.44
C MET A 29 -3.23 -23.27 -15.41
N VAL A 30 -2.29 -23.00 -14.50
CA VAL A 30 -2.20 -23.71 -13.23
C VAL A 30 -3.39 -23.21 -12.41
N PRO A 31 -4.24 -24.11 -11.87
CA PRO A 31 -5.29 -23.69 -10.95
C PRO A 31 -4.64 -22.90 -9.81
N GLY A 32 -4.99 -21.62 -9.67
CA GLY A 32 -4.38 -20.71 -8.70
C GLY A 32 -4.45 -21.29 -7.29
N GLY A 33 -3.31 -21.78 -6.80
CA GLY A 33 -3.20 -22.40 -5.49
C GLY A 33 -3.34 -21.38 -4.35
N GLN A 34 -3.23 -21.85 -3.10
CA GLN A 34 -3.28 -20.98 -1.91
C GLN A 34 -2.28 -19.81 -1.96
N THR A 35 -1.14 -20.02 -2.62
CA THR A 35 -0.11 -19.00 -2.86
C THR A 35 -0.58 -17.85 -3.75
N ASP A 36 -1.46 -18.12 -4.73
CA ASP A 36 -2.05 -17.10 -5.59
C ASP A 36 -3.00 -16.17 -4.81
N CYS A 37 -3.82 -16.74 -3.91
CA CYS A 37 -4.72 -15.93 -3.08
C CYS A 37 -3.96 -14.94 -2.18
N VAL A 38 -2.95 -15.43 -1.46
CA VAL A 38 -2.16 -14.59 -0.54
C VAL A 38 -1.47 -13.45 -1.29
N GLN A 39 -0.81 -13.74 -2.41
CA GLN A 39 -0.14 -12.72 -3.23
C GLN A 39 -1.12 -11.67 -3.74
N ARG A 40 -2.31 -12.10 -4.19
CA ARG A 40 -3.34 -11.20 -4.68
C ARG A 40 -3.87 -10.28 -3.58
N ILE A 41 -4.09 -10.78 -2.36
CA ILE A 41 -4.50 -9.95 -1.22
C ILE A 41 -3.41 -8.94 -0.86
N LEU A 42 -2.15 -9.37 -0.75
CA LEU A 42 -1.03 -8.48 -0.42
C LEU A 42 -0.80 -7.40 -1.49
N ALA A 43 -0.95 -7.75 -2.77
CA ALA A 43 -0.85 -6.77 -3.86
C ALA A 43 -1.96 -5.71 -3.77
N ARG A 44 -3.20 -6.10 -3.45
CA ARG A 44 -4.31 -5.16 -3.27
C ARG A 44 -4.12 -4.28 -2.05
N ASP A 45 -3.62 -4.85 -0.95
CA ASP A 45 -3.27 -4.08 0.25
C ASP A 45 -2.20 -3.02 -0.02
N SER A 46 -1.14 -3.36 -0.75
CA SER A 46 -0.09 -2.39 -1.14
C SER A 46 -0.67 -1.18 -1.86
N ILE A 47 -1.49 -1.42 -2.90
CA ILE A 47 -2.14 -0.36 -3.69
C ILE A 47 -3.05 0.50 -2.79
N LEU A 48 -3.89 -0.14 -1.98
CA LEU A 48 -4.80 0.55 -1.07
C LEU A 48 -4.06 1.33 0.03
N GLY A 49 -2.92 0.82 0.48
CA GLY A 49 -2.04 1.45 1.45
C GLY A 49 -1.39 2.73 0.91
N GLU A 50 -0.93 2.72 -0.35
CA GLU A 50 -0.45 3.91 -1.05
C GLU A 50 -1.54 4.98 -1.16
N VAL A 51 -2.74 4.59 -1.61
CA VAL A 51 -3.89 5.50 -1.69
C VAL A 51 -4.23 6.08 -0.30
N ARG A 52 -4.26 5.23 0.73
CA ARG A 52 -4.54 5.62 2.11
C ARG A 52 -3.53 6.67 2.61
N ASN A 53 -2.24 6.53 2.26
CA ASN A 53 -1.19 7.43 2.73
C ASN A 53 -1.37 8.87 2.21
N HIS A 54 -1.85 9.04 0.98
CA HIS A 54 -2.09 10.37 0.38
C HIS A 54 -3.52 10.90 0.60
N ALA A 55 -4.50 10.02 0.82
CA ALA A 55 -5.89 10.44 0.99
C ALA A 55 -6.09 11.41 2.18
N THR A 56 -5.22 11.38 3.17
CA THR A 56 -5.27 12.30 4.32
C THR A 56 -4.88 13.74 4.00
N GLU A 57 -4.33 14.00 2.81
CA GLU A 57 -4.05 15.37 2.34
C GLU A 57 -5.35 16.17 2.17
N THR A 58 -6.43 15.50 1.76
CA THR A 58 -7.73 16.13 1.52
C THR A 58 -8.82 15.65 2.48
N THR A 59 -8.68 14.45 3.04
CA THR A 59 -9.69 13.78 3.88
C THR A 59 -9.18 13.57 5.31
N SER A 60 -10.07 13.41 6.30
CA SER A 60 -9.64 13.10 7.67
C SER A 60 -9.10 11.67 7.78
N VAL A 61 -8.17 11.43 8.71
CA VAL A 61 -7.66 10.08 9.02
C VAL A 61 -8.80 9.10 9.32
N SER A 62 -9.80 9.54 10.08
CA SER A 62 -10.97 8.72 10.43
C SER A 62 -11.67 8.15 9.20
N LYS A 63 -11.99 9.03 8.23
CA LYS A 63 -12.69 8.64 7.00
C LYS A 63 -11.78 7.82 6.09
N THR A 64 -10.51 8.22 5.96
CA THR A 64 -9.51 7.49 5.16
C THR A 64 -9.32 6.05 5.68
N VAL A 65 -9.20 5.85 6.99
CA VAL A 65 -9.08 4.51 7.60
C VAL A 65 -10.38 3.71 7.43
N LEU A 66 -11.54 4.34 7.59
CA LEU A 66 -12.82 3.66 7.37
C LEU A 66 -12.97 3.17 5.92
N ASP A 67 -12.61 4.00 4.94
CA ASP A 67 -12.64 3.61 3.53
C ASP A 67 -11.65 2.49 3.24
N TYR A 68 -10.38 2.64 3.66
CA TYR A 68 -9.35 1.64 3.47
C TYR A 68 -9.76 0.27 4.05
N THR A 69 -10.24 0.24 5.29
CA THR A 69 -10.68 -1.01 5.94
C THR A 69 -11.93 -1.60 5.29
N ARG A 70 -12.84 -0.76 4.78
CA ARG A 70 -14.00 -1.24 4.00
C ARG A 70 -13.54 -1.91 2.70
N GLU A 71 -12.64 -1.29 1.94
CA GLU A 71 -12.13 -1.87 0.69
C GLU A 71 -11.40 -3.20 0.95
N LEU A 72 -10.60 -3.29 2.02
CA LEU A 72 -9.95 -4.55 2.41
C LEU A 72 -10.96 -5.65 2.76
N ASN A 73 -12.03 -5.34 3.50
CA ASN A 73 -13.07 -6.33 3.83
C ASN A 73 -13.87 -6.81 2.62
N LEU A 74 -13.84 -6.09 1.49
CA LEU A 74 -14.51 -6.48 0.24
C LEU A 74 -13.64 -7.37 -0.66
N LEU A 75 -12.38 -7.61 -0.31
CA LEU A 75 -11.51 -8.48 -1.08
C LEU A 75 -11.99 -9.94 -1.03
N ASP A 76 -11.73 -10.68 -2.11
CA ASP A 76 -12.02 -12.11 -2.14
C ASP A 76 -10.90 -12.92 -1.48
N TYR A 77 -11.19 -13.43 -0.28
CA TYR A 77 -10.34 -14.33 0.50
C TYR A 77 -10.61 -15.82 0.22
N SER A 78 -11.40 -16.15 -0.81
CA SER A 78 -11.61 -17.53 -1.24
C SER A 78 -10.26 -18.19 -1.54
N ASN A 79 -10.10 -19.43 -1.11
CA ASN A 79 -8.88 -20.23 -1.28
C ASN A 79 -7.62 -19.72 -0.56
N CYS A 80 -7.69 -18.66 0.26
CA CYS A 80 -6.58 -18.29 1.14
C CYS A 80 -6.47 -19.27 2.32
N PRO A 81 -5.25 -19.49 2.87
CA PRO A 81 -5.07 -20.22 4.14
C PRO A 81 -5.87 -19.58 5.28
N GLU A 82 -6.47 -20.40 6.13
CA GLU A 82 -7.34 -19.89 7.20
C GLU A 82 -6.58 -19.03 8.22
N GLU A 83 -5.33 -19.39 8.53
CA GLU A 83 -4.49 -18.60 9.43
C GLU A 83 -4.11 -17.25 8.83
N PHE A 84 -3.89 -17.17 7.51
CA PHE A 84 -3.70 -15.90 6.81
C PHE A 84 -4.95 -15.03 6.91
N LYS A 85 -6.15 -15.57 6.61
CA LYS A 85 -7.41 -14.81 6.72
C LYS A 85 -7.60 -14.25 8.13
N LYS A 86 -7.38 -15.06 9.17
CA LYS A 86 -7.49 -14.62 10.56
C LYS A 86 -6.48 -13.53 10.89
N ALA A 87 -5.22 -13.68 10.47
CA ALA A 87 -4.18 -12.68 10.68
C ALA A 87 -4.53 -11.36 9.97
N PHE A 88 -4.98 -11.43 8.72
CA PHE A 88 -5.30 -10.28 7.91
C PHE A 88 -6.53 -9.52 8.43
N HIS A 89 -7.61 -10.20 8.82
CA HIS A 89 -8.76 -9.52 9.45
C HIS A 89 -8.40 -8.87 10.80
N LYS A 90 -7.48 -9.46 11.57
CA LYS A 90 -6.96 -8.80 12.78
C LYS A 90 -6.18 -7.53 12.44
N HIS A 91 -5.43 -7.53 11.33
CA HIS A 91 -4.74 -6.35 10.84
C HIS A 91 -5.70 -5.24 10.39
N ILE A 92 -6.76 -5.59 9.64
CA ILE A 92 -7.84 -4.66 9.27
C ILE A 92 -8.46 -4.02 10.53
N ASN A 93 -8.75 -4.82 11.55
CA ASN A 93 -9.31 -4.31 12.81
C ASN A 93 -8.33 -3.41 13.58
N ALA A 94 -7.02 -3.71 13.54
CA ALA A 94 -6.01 -2.85 14.15
C ALA A 94 -5.99 -1.46 13.51
N TRP A 95 -6.09 -1.39 12.18
CA TRP A 95 -6.27 -0.13 11.46
C TRP A 95 -7.54 0.59 11.89
N LEU A 96 -8.68 -0.10 11.90
CA LEU A 96 -9.96 0.51 12.28
C LEU A 96 -9.92 1.12 13.70
N ASN A 97 -9.20 0.49 14.63
CA ASN A 97 -9.10 0.93 16.02
C ASN A 97 -8.37 2.28 16.21
N ILE A 98 -7.55 2.72 15.23
CA ILE A 98 -6.94 4.05 15.25
C ILE A 98 -7.99 5.16 15.37
N ARG A 99 -9.20 4.92 14.84
CA ARG A 99 -10.34 5.83 14.92
C ARG A 99 -10.71 6.25 16.34
N SER A 100 -10.47 5.38 17.33
CA SER A 100 -10.71 5.72 18.75
C SER A 100 -9.91 6.95 19.24
N VAL A 101 -8.82 7.29 18.55
CA VAL A 101 -8.04 8.52 18.78
C VAL A 101 -8.23 9.51 17.63
N SER A 102 -8.11 9.06 16.37
CA SER A 102 -8.10 9.99 15.23
C SER A 102 -9.42 10.75 15.02
N ASP A 103 -10.55 10.23 15.52
CA ASP A 103 -11.85 10.89 15.41
C ASP A 103 -11.88 12.23 16.18
N LYS A 104 -10.98 12.43 17.16
CA LYS A 104 -10.81 13.69 17.90
C LYS A 104 -10.10 14.77 17.10
N TYR A 105 -9.45 14.41 15.98
CA TYR A 105 -8.63 15.31 15.17
C TYR A 105 -9.13 15.43 13.72
N PRO A 106 -10.42 15.78 13.50
CA PRO A 106 -11.03 15.75 12.17
C PRO A 106 -10.47 16.81 11.21
N HIS A 107 -9.69 17.77 11.70
CA HIS A 107 -9.14 18.89 10.93
C HIS A 107 -7.70 18.67 10.46
N LEU A 108 -6.97 17.68 10.99
CA LEU A 108 -5.58 17.43 10.56
C LEU A 108 -5.54 16.90 9.12
N ARG A 109 -4.63 17.45 8.32
CA ARG A 109 -4.42 17.12 6.91
C ARG A 109 -2.92 17.02 6.62
N GLY A 110 -2.59 16.32 5.55
CA GLY A 110 -1.22 16.05 5.09
C GLY A 110 -1.07 14.57 4.75
N GLU A 111 0.11 14.13 4.32
CA GLU A 111 0.37 12.70 4.20
C GLU A 111 0.17 12.00 5.56
N MET A 112 -0.24 10.73 5.53
CA MET A 112 -0.65 10.02 6.75
C MET A 112 0.43 10.00 7.83
N HIS A 113 1.70 9.88 7.43
CA HIS A 113 2.82 9.90 8.35
C HIS A 113 2.99 11.25 9.05
N ASP A 114 2.79 12.36 8.34
CA ASP A 114 2.82 13.72 8.92
C ASP A 114 1.67 13.91 9.90
N VAL A 115 0.46 13.49 9.53
CA VAL A 115 -0.69 13.57 10.43
C VAL A 115 -0.47 12.72 11.69
N PHE A 116 0.15 11.55 11.55
CA PHE A 116 0.49 10.69 12.68
C PHE A 116 1.50 11.40 13.60
N ASN A 117 2.54 12.03 13.03
CA ASN A 117 3.50 12.84 13.78
C ASN A 117 2.83 13.97 14.57
N GLU A 118 1.81 14.62 14.01
CA GLU A 118 1.04 15.65 14.72
C GLU A 118 0.22 15.08 15.88
N ILE A 119 -0.49 13.95 15.69
CA ILE A 119 -1.24 13.29 16.77
C ILE A 119 -0.30 12.85 17.90
N GLU A 120 0.92 12.41 17.58
CA GLU A 120 1.92 12.01 18.58
C GLU A 120 2.46 13.17 19.45
N LYS A 121 2.23 14.43 19.07
CA LYS A 121 2.57 15.62 19.88
C LYS A 121 1.46 16.02 20.85
N THR A 122 0.29 15.38 20.76
CA THR A 122 -0.88 15.70 21.58
C THR A 122 -0.92 14.93 22.90
N SER A 123 -1.92 15.23 23.74
CA SER A 123 -2.20 14.47 24.96
C SER A 123 -2.62 13.02 24.72
N ASP A 124 -3.06 12.66 23.51
CA ASP A 124 -3.47 11.30 23.16
C ASP A 124 -2.30 10.42 22.65
N SER A 125 -1.08 10.96 22.61
CA SER A 125 0.11 10.33 22.04
C SER A 125 0.40 8.91 22.54
N VAL A 126 0.29 8.66 23.85
CA VAL A 126 0.53 7.33 24.44
C VAL A 126 -0.45 6.30 23.87
N ARG A 127 -1.73 6.65 23.83
CA ARG A 127 -2.76 5.75 23.30
C ARG A 127 -2.60 5.56 21.80
N PHE A 128 -2.27 6.62 21.07
CA PHE A 128 -2.05 6.56 19.63
C PHE A 128 -0.88 5.63 19.27
N LYS A 129 0.28 5.78 19.93
CA LYS A 129 1.46 4.92 19.74
C LYS A 129 1.17 3.46 20.03
N GLN A 130 0.37 3.16 21.06
CA GLN A 130 -0.08 1.79 21.33
C GLN A 130 -0.87 1.19 20.16
N LEU A 131 -1.78 1.97 19.57
CA LEU A 131 -2.60 1.53 18.43
C LEU A 131 -1.76 1.34 17.17
N VAL A 132 -0.83 2.26 16.88
CA VAL A 132 0.14 2.11 15.78
C VAL A 132 1.02 0.87 16.00
N GLY A 133 1.49 0.65 17.23
CA GLY A 133 2.22 -0.58 17.59
C GLY A 133 1.41 -1.86 17.32
N LYS A 134 0.09 -1.84 17.54
CA LYS A 134 -0.79 -2.98 17.21
C LYS A 134 -0.96 -3.21 15.71
N ILE A 135 -0.93 -2.15 14.89
CA ILE A 135 -0.90 -2.30 13.43
C ILE A 135 0.37 -3.07 13.02
N TRP A 136 1.53 -2.68 13.52
CA TRP A 136 2.79 -3.38 13.23
C TRP A 136 2.82 -4.82 13.77
N GLU A 137 2.31 -5.05 15.00
CA GLU A 137 2.23 -6.39 15.57
C GLU A 137 1.33 -7.32 14.73
N THR A 138 0.19 -6.82 14.26
CA THR A 138 -0.72 -7.60 13.43
C THR A 138 -0.16 -7.83 12.03
N TRP A 139 0.59 -6.87 11.48
CA TRP A 139 1.30 -7.04 10.21
C TRP A 139 2.35 -8.17 10.28
N ALA A 140 3.16 -8.22 11.33
CA ALA A 140 4.14 -9.30 11.51
C ALA A 140 3.49 -10.69 11.53
N ARG A 141 2.24 -10.79 12.01
CA ARG A 141 1.46 -12.05 11.96
C ARG A 141 0.96 -12.37 10.56
N VAL A 142 0.59 -11.35 9.77
CA VAL A 142 0.25 -11.50 8.35
C VAL A 142 1.46 -12.04 7.59
N GLU A 143 2.63 -11.43 7.77
CA GLU A 143 3.88 -11.88 7.13
C GLU A 143 4.23 -13.32 7.51
N LYS A 144 4.10 -13.67 8.79
CA LYS A 144 4.33 -15.04 9.25
C LYS A 144 3.35 -16.04 8.62
N ALA A 145 2.09 -15.66 8.42
CA ALA A 145 1.06 -16.53 7.85
C ALA A 145 1.05 -16.57 6.31
N ALA A 146 1.78 -15.66 5.66
CA ALA A 146 1.91 -15.56 4.21
C ALA A 146 3.06 -16.43 3.64
N ASN A 147 3.97 -16.90 4.51
CA ASN A 147 5.11 -17.76 4.18
C ASN A 147 4.84 -19.21 4.62
#